data_AF-U3U4V7-F1
#
_entry.id   AF-U3U4V7-F1
#
_cell.length_a   1.000
_cell.length_b   1.000
_cell.length_c   1.000
_cell.angle_alpha   90.00
_cell.angle_beta   90.00
_cell.angle_gamma   90.00
#
_symmetry.space_group_name_H-M   'P 1'
#
loop_
_entity.id
_entity.type
_entity.pdbx_description
1 polymer ?
#
loop_
_entity_poly.entity_id
_entity_poly.type
_entity_poly.pdbx_seq_one_letter_code
_entity_poly.pdbx_strand_id
1 'polypeptide(L)'
;MGIYFLIKPAGQWLINLSALLIFLSYLLLMFIPLIKVYQERGSIKYFFFSPLSASIDQNIKKESIIDERFVPEFILLGKDTLEIGLMEVRHEREYLNKRINLVAGPVEKLGILPGVISMIITISKPIEGHDWITGLAYGYIALTVLSLLFVNLLVKYDRVIALTEIALSRCNREEY
;
A
#
# COMPACT_ATOMS: atom_id res chain seq x y z
N MET A 1 14.94 44.46 32.16
CA MET A 1 14.78 44.78 30.72
C MET A 1 16.16 44.73 30.05
N GLY A 2 16.60 43.56 29.60
CA GLY A 2 17.92 43.38 29.01
C GLY A 2 18.10 41.90 28.70
N ILE A 3 18.70 41.58 27.56
CA ILE A 3 18.79 40.28 26.86
C ILE A 3 17.72 40.07 25.77
N TYR A 4 16.44 40.37 26.01
CA TYR A 4 15.38 40.19 24.98
C TYR A 4 15.48 41.11 23.74
N PHE A 5 16.22 42.22 23.83
CA PHE A 5 16.33 43.20 22.74
C PHE A 5 17.54 42.98 21.82
N LEU A 6 18.55 42.21 22.26
CA LEU A 6 19.81 42.02 21.52
C LEU A 6 19.79 40.82 20.54
N ILE A 7 18.88 39.86 20.72
CA ILE A 7 18.75 38.68 19.84
C ILE A 7 17.90 38.96 18.59
N LYS A 8 17.17 40.10 18.58
CA LYS A 8 16.17 40.41 17.56
C LYS A 8 16.70 40.64 16.13
N PRO A 9 17.91 41.19 15.87
CA PRO A 9 18.36 41.41 14.49
C PRO A 9 19.27 40.31 13.93
N ALA A 10 19.97 39.53 14.77
CA ALA A 10 20.99 38.57 14.30
C ALA A 10 20.43 37.20 13.89
N GLY A 11 19.30 36.79 14.47
CA GLY A 11 18.65 35.50 14.16
C GLY A 11 17.72 35.53 12.94
N GLN A 12 17.32 36.71 12.47
CA GLN A 12 16.34 36.83 11.38
C GLN A 12 16.89 36.27 10.07
N TRP A 13 18.20 36.41 9.82
CA TRP A 13 18.85 35.84 8.63
C TRP A 13 18.89 34.31 8.69
N LEU A 14 19.16 33.73 9.86
CA LEU A 14 19.10 32.28 10.09
C LEU A 14 17.69 31.71 9.89
N ILE A 15 16.67 32.44 10.36
CA ILE A 15 15.26 32.06 10.18
C ILE A 15 14.85 32.14 8.71
N ASN A 16 15.26 33.19 7.99
CA ASN A 16 14.98 33.33 6.56
C ASN A 16 15.71 32.27 5.74
N LEU A 17 16.96 31.95 6.12
CA LEU A 17 17.76 30.91 5.48
C LEU A 17 17.12 29.53 5.70
N SER A 18 16.71 29.20 6.93
CA SER A 18 16.04 27.92 7.21
C SER A 18 14.71 27.80 6.47
N ALA A 19 13.91 28.87 6.43
CA ALA A 19 12.67 28.91 5.66
C ALA A 19 12.91 28.70 4.15
N LEU A 20 13.98 29.30 3.60
CA LEU A 20 14.36 29.13 2.20
C LEU A 20 14.84 27.69 1.90
N LEU A 21 15.64 27.09 2.78
CA LEU A 21 16.05 25.68 2.63
C LEU A 21 14.85 24.74 2.70
N ILE A 22 13.91 24.98 3.62
CA ILE A 22 12.69 24.18 3.73
C ILE A 22 11.86 24.32 2.45
N PHE A 23 11.63 25.55 1.97
CA PHE A 23 10.95 25.81 0.71
C PHE A 23 11.62 25.08 -0.47
N LEU A 24 12.95 25.16 -0.58
CA LEU A 24 13.71 24.48 -1.63
C LEU A 24 13.58 22.95 -1.55
N SER A 25 13.58 22.39 -0.34
CA SER A 25 13.42 20.94 -0.14
C SER A 25 12.04 20.44 -0.60
N TYR A 26 10.96 21.17 -0.26
CA TYR A 26 9.61 20.85 -0.73
C TYR A 26 9.46 21.02 -2.24
N LEU A 27 10.11 22.05 -2.81
CA LEU A 27 10.13 22.28 -4.25
C LEU A 27 10.85 21.13 -4.96
N LEU A 28 11.99 20.65 -4.43
CA LEU A 28 12.67 19.45 -4.95
C LEU A 28 11.78 18.20 -4.88
N LEU A 29 11.10 17.97 -3.74
CA LEU A 29 10.18 16.85 -3.56
C LEU A 29 9.03 16.88 -4.59
N MET A 30 8.56 18.08 -4.97
CA MET A 30 7.56 18.26 -6.03
C MET A 30 8.10 17.89 -7.42
N PHE A 31 9.40 18.09 -7.70
CA PHE A 31 10.01 17.76 -8.98
C PHE A 31 10.47 16.29 -9.10
N ILE A 32 10.71 15.57 -7.99
CA ILE A 32 11.05 14.13 -8.02
C ILE A 32 10.07 13.28 -8.85
N PRO A 33 8.74 13.38 -8.69
CA PRO A 33 7.82 12.59 -9.51
C PRO A 33 7.90 12.96 -11.00
N LEU A 34 8.13 14.24 -11.33
CA LEU A 34 8.31 14.68 -12.73
C LEU A 34 9.58 14.10 -13.36
N ILE A 35 10.68 14.06 -12.61
CA ILE A 35 11.94 13.43 -13.05
C ILE A 35 11.75 11.92 -13.26
N LYS A 36 11.10 11.23 -12.33
CA LYS A 36 10.79 9.80 -12.45
C LYS A 36 9.92 9.51 -13.67
N VAL A 37 8.89 10.31 -13.91
CA VAL A 37 8.03 10.19 -15.09
C VAL A 37 8.83 10.42 -16.38
N TYR A 38 9.77 11.36 -16.39
CA TYR A 38 10.61 11.62 -17.55
C TYR A 38 11.65 10.52 -17.82
N GLN A 39 12.20 9.91 -16.78
CA GLN A 39 13.12 8.77 -16.88
C GLN A 39 12.39 7.52 -17.39
N GLU A 40 11.20 7.24 -16.85
CA GLU A 40 10.37 6.09 -17.21
C GLU A 40 9.51 6.33 -18.46
N ARG A 41 9.73 7.41 -19.22
CA ARG A 41 8.88 7.80 -20.37
C ARG A 41 8.66 6.69 -21.42
N GLY A 42 9.65 5.81 -21.60
CA GLY A 42 9.53 4.64 -22.48
C GLY A 42 8.61 3.56 -21.91
N SER A 43 8.77 3.27 -20.61
CA SER A 43 7.92 2.35 -19.84
C SER A 43 6.47 2.87 -19.75
N ILE A 44 6.29 4.18 -19.55
CA ILE A 44 4.98 4.84 -19.52
C ILE A 44 4.29 4.73 -20.88
N LYS A 45 5.00 5.03 -21.98
CA LYS A 45 4.43 4.81 -23.32
C LYS A 45 4.03 3.36 -23.53
N TYR A 46 4.88 2.40 -23.16
CA TYR A 46 4.59 0.98 -23.26
C TYR A 46 3.37 0.56 -22.42
N PHE A 47 3.23 1.10 -21.20
CA PHE A 47 2.07 0.90 -20.35
C PHE A 47 0.79 1.51 -20.94
N PHE A 48 0.83 2.69 -21.55
CA PHE A 48 -0.35 3.28 -22.19
C PHE A 48 -0.77 2.56 -23.47
N PHE A 49 0.18 2.07 -24.28
CA PHE A 49 -0.11 1.36 -25.52
C PHE A 49 -0.42 -0.12 -25.31
N SER A 50 0.12 -0.75 -24.26
CA SER A 50 -0.13 -2.14 -23.92
C SER A 50 -0.15 -2.36 -22.40
N PRO A 51 -1.19 -1.86 -21.71
CA PRO A 51 -1.24 -1.88 -20.24
C PRO A 51 -1.23 -3.30 -19.68
N LEU A 52 -1.84 -4.24 -20.39
CA LEU A 52 -1.97 -5.63 -19.97
C LEU A 52 -0.63 -6.38 -20.12
N SER A 53 0.06 -6.22 -21.25
CA SER A 53 1.37 -6.87 -21.46
C SER A 53 2.46 -6.26 -20.58
N ALA A 54 2.43 -4.94 -20.34
CA ALA A 54 3.36 -4.27 -19.44
C ALA A 54 3.18 -4.71 -17.99
N SER A 55 1.94 -4.84 -17.53
CA SER A 55 1.63 -5.34 -16.18
C SER A 55 1.99 -6.81 -16.01
N ILE A 56 1.75 -7.63 -17.04
CA ILE A 56 2.19 -9.03 -17.10
C ILE A 56 3.72 -9.10 -17.04
N ASP A 57 4.44 -8.34 -17.87
CA ASP A 57 5.90 -8.48 -17.98
C ASP A 57 6.62 -8.04 -16.69
N GLN A 58 6.13 -7.00 -16.03
CA GLN A 58 6.71 -6.47 -14.80
C GLN A 58 6.39 -7.33 -13.56
N ASN A 59 5.17 -7.87 -13.46
CA ASN A 59 4.75 -8.66 -12.29
C ASN A 59 5.02 -10.16 -12.44
N ILE A 60 4.84 -10.75 -13.63
CA ILE A 60 4.96 -12.19 -13.84
C ILE A 60 6.43 -12.63 -13.89
N LYS A 61 7.32 -11.91 -14.58
CA LYS A 61 8.70 -12.39 -14.77
C LYS A 61 9.55 -12.49 -13.50
N LYS A 62 9.23 -11.76 -12.43
CA LYS A 62 10.01 -11.87 -11.18
C LYS A 62 9.32 -12.71 -10.11
N GLU A 63 8.01 -12.50 -9.93
CA GLU A 63 7.29 -13.18 -8.85
C GLU A 63 6.74 -14.55 -9.26
N SER A 64 6.25 -14.70 -10.50
CA SER A 64 5.73 -16.00 -10.97
C SER A 64 6.82 -17.03 -11.24
N ILE A 65 8.07 -16.63 -11.53
CA ILE A 65 9.20 -17.57 -11.64
C ILE A 65 9.53 -18.19 -10.27
N ILE A 66 9.41 -17.41 -9.19
CA ILE A 66 9.64 -17.90 -7.82
C ILE A 66 8.51 -18.85 -7.44
N ASP A 67 7.27 -18.49 -7.77
CA ASP A 67 6.10 -19.30 -7.47
C ASP A 67 6.04 -20.63 -8.23
N GLU A 68 6.46 -20.64 -9.50
CA GLU A 68 6.48 -21.85 -10.34
C GLU A 68 7.38 -22.93 -9.73
N ARG A 69 8.41 -22.55 -8.97
CA ARG A 69 9.27 -23.49 -8.25
C ARG A 69 8.51 -24.28 -7.18
N PHE A 70 7.49 -23.71 -6.56
CA PHE A 70 6.74 -24.35 -5.48
C PHE A 70 5.60 -25.22 -6.01
N VAL A 71 5.15 -25.03 -7.25
CA VAL A 71 4.04 -25.81 -7.83
C VAL A 71 4.28 -27.33 -7.80
N PRO A 72 5.47 -27.87 -8.12
CA PRO A 72 5.74 -29.30 -7.98
C PRO A 72 5.60 -29.82 -6.55
N GLU A 73 5.99 -29.03 -5.55
CA GLU A 73 5.85 -29.41 -4.13
C GLU A 73 4.38 -29.50 -3.73
N PHE A 74 3.54 -28.62 -4.27
CA PHE A 74 2.09 -28.67 -4.05
C PHE A 74 1.44 -29.88 -4.72
N ILE A 75 1.89 -30.26 -5.92
CA ILE A 75 1.41 -31.45 -6.63
C ILE A 75 1.74 -32.73 -5.84
N LEU A 76 2.92 -32.80 -5.22
CA LEU A 76 3.37 -33.94 -4.43
C LEU A 76 2.52 -34.20 -3.17
N LEU A 77 1.81 -33.19 -2.65
CA LEU A 77 0.92 -33.35 -1.49
C LEU A 77 -0.33 -34.18 -1.80
N GLY A 78 -0.67 -34.36 -3.08
CA GLY A 78 -1.83 -35.10 -3.52
C GLY A 78 -3.13 -34.28 -3.49
N LYS A 79 -4.06 -34.64 -4.38
CA LYS A 79 -5.29 -33.89 -4.67
C LYS A 79 -6.18 -33.68 -3.45
N ASP A 80 -6.46 -34.73 -2.68
CA ASP A 80 -7.36 -34.66 -1.53
C ASP A 80 -6.86 -33.69 -0.45
N THR A 81 -5.54 -33.71 -0.20
CA THR A 81 -4.91 -32.80 0.77
C THR A 81 -4.93 -31.37 0.27
N LEU A 82 -4.76 -31.18 -1.05
CA LEU A 82 -4.78 -29.88 -1.70
C LEU A 82 -6.19 -29.25 -1.70
N GLU A 83 -7.24 -30.04 -1.90
CA GLU A 83 -8.64 -29.59 -1.82
C GLU A 83 -9.01 -29.14 -0.40
N ILE A 84 -8.62 -29.91 0.62
CA ILE A 84 -8.84 -29.56 2.02
C ILE A 84 -8.03 -28.30 2.39
N GLY A 85 -6.77 -28.24 1.99
CA GLY A 85 -5.92 -27.08 2.21
C GLY A 85 -6.47 -25.81 1.55
N LEU A 86 -6.96 -25.92 0.32
CA LEU A 86 -7.60 -24.80 -0.40
C LEU A 86 -8.85 -24.30 0.34
N MET A 87 -9.68 -25.22 0.86
CA MET A 87 -10.85 -24.86 1.65
C MET A 87 -10.45 -24.10 2.93
N GLU A 88 -9.46 -24.59 3.66
CA GLU A 88 -8.99 -23.97 4.91
C GLU A 88 -8.43 -22.56 4.67
N VAL A 89 -7.54 -22.42 3.69
CA VAL A 89 -6.92 -21.14 3.34
C VAL A 89 -7.96 -20.11 2.88
N ARG A 90 -8.99 -20.54 2.12
CA ARG A 90 -10.12 -19.67 1.75
C ARG A 90 -10.92 -19.25 2.98
N HIS A 91 -11.15 -20.16 3.93
CA HIS A 91 -11.86 -19.85 5.16
C HIS A 91 -11.09 -18.82 6.02
N GLU A 92 -9.77 -19.01 6.19
CA GLU A 92 -8.92 -18.06 6.91
C GLU A 92 -8.94 -16.67 6.26
N ARG A 93 -8.81 -16.61 4.93
CA ARG A 93 -8.86 -15.37 4.16
C ARG A 93 -10.18 -14.62 4.37
N GLU A 94 -11.30 -15.34 4.24
CA GLU A 94 -12.65 -14.82 4.46
C GLU A 94 -12.83 -14.28 5.89
N TYR A 95 -12.36 -15.04 6.87
CA TYR A 95 -12.46 -14.70 8.28
C TYR A 95 -11.60 -13.47 8.65
N LEU A 96 -10.38 -13.39 8.12
CA LEU A 96 -9.52 -12.22 8.25
C LEU A 96 -10.17 -10.99 7.62
N ASN A 97 -10.75 -11.12 6.42
CA ASN A 97 -11.44 -10.02 5.75
C ASN A 97 -12.63 -9.51 6.58
N LYS A 98 -13.43 -10.42 7.15
CA LYS A 98 -14.52 -10.06 8.08
C LYS A 98 -14.01 -9.29 9.29
N ARG A 99 -12.89 -9.71 9.90
CA ARG A 99 -12.26 -9.01 11.03
C ARG A 99 -11.79 -7.61 10.66
N ILE A 100 -11.13 -7.44 9.51
CA ILE A 100 -10.70 -6.13 9.01
C ILE A 100 -11.92 -5.23 8.79
N ASN A 101 -12.97 -5.75 8.16
CA ASN A 101 -14.19 -4.99 7.87
C ASN A 101 -14.94 -4.56 9.13
N LEU A 102 -14.91 -5.35 10.20
CA LEU A 102 -15.49 -4.96 11.49
C LEU A 102 -14.73 -3.83 12.18
N VAL A 103 -13.40 -3.79 12.03
CA VAL A 103 -12.54 -2.82 12.71
C VAL A 103 -12.40 -1.52 11.92
N ALA A 104 -12.14 -1.60 10.61
CA ALA A 104 -11.82 -0.47 9.75
C ALA A 104 -12.90 -0.14 8.71
N GLY A 105 -13.97 -0.93 8.65
CA GLY A 105 -14.92 -0.86 7.54
C GLY A 105 -14.35 -1.49 6.26
N PRO A 106 -15.12 -1.50 5.16
CA PRO A 106 -14.70 -2.08 3.89
C PRO A 106 -13.55 -1.27 3.28
N VAL A 107 -12.31 -1.70 3.53
CA VAL A 107 -11.10 -1.04 3.04
C VAL A 107 -11.07 -0.98 1.51
N GLU A 108 -11.57 -2.04 0.85
CA GLU A 108 -11.74 -2.11 -0.61
C GLU A 108 -12.69 -1.04 -1.18
N LYS A 109 -13.65 -0.56 -0.36
CA LYS A 109 -14.65 0.46 -0.77
C LYS A 109 -14.31 1.87 -0.29
N LEU A 110 -13.48 2.00 0.74
CA LEU A 110 -13.16 3.30 1.31
C LEU A 110 -12.33 4.14 0.36
N GLY A 111 -11.54 3.50 -0.52
CA GLY A 111 -10.55 4.21 -1.32
C GLY A 111 -9.51 4.85 -0.40
N ILE A 112 -8.23 4.65 -0.65
CA ILE A 112 -7.20 5.32 0.15
C ILE A 112 -7.34 6.87 0.02
N LEU A 113 -7.99 7.33 -1.05
CA LEU A 113 -8.17 8.74 -1.40
C LEU A 113 -9.02 9.56 -0.41
N PRO A 114 -10.30 9.23 -0.08
CA PRO A 114 -11.06 10.01 0.90
C PRO A 114 -10.40 10.11 2.28
N GLY A 115 -9.74 9.03 2.75
CA GLY A 115 -9.01 9.02 4.02
C GLY A 115 -7.79 9.93 4.01
N VAL A 116 -7.00 9.91 2.93
CA VAL A 116 -5.84 10.81 2.75
C VAL A 116 -6.29 12.26 2.58
N ILE A 117 -7.38 12.52 1.86
CA ILE A 117 -7.96 13.87 1.69
C ILE A 117 -8.42 14.41 3.04
N SER A 118 -9.13 13.61 3.84
CA SER A 118 -9.57 14.00 5.19
C SER A 118 -8.40 14.27 6.13
N MET A 119 -7.34 13.45 6.05
CA MET A 119 -6.09 13.65 6.79
C MET A 119 -5.40 14.97 6.41
N ILE A 120 -5.27 15.26 5.11
CA ILE A 120 -4.66 16.51 4.62
C ILE A 120 -5.48 17.71 5.10
N ILE A 121 -6.81 17.65 5.02
CA ILE A 121 -7.70 18.74 5.46
C ILE A 121 -7.56 18.97 6.97
N THR A 122 -7.54 17.90 7.77
CA THR A 122 -7.44 17.97 9.24
C THR A 122 -6.10 18.51 9.71
N ILE A 123 -4.99 18.13 9.05
CA ILE A 123 -3.65 18.66 9.33
C ILE A 123 -3.54 20.13 8.90
N SER A 124 -4.17 20.50 7.78
CA SER A 124 -4.05 21.85 7.20
C SER A 124 -4.88 22.91 7.92
N LYS A 125 -5.96 22.52 8.60
CA LYS A 125 -6.78 23.41 9.44
C LYS A 125 -7.17 22.66 10.72
N PRO A 126 -6.38 22.77 11.80
CA PRO A 126 -6.84 22.32 13.10
C PRO A 126 -8.11 23.11 13.45
N ILE A 127 -9.22 22.39 13.66
CA ILE A 127 -10.51 22.99 14.01
C ILE A 127 -10.40 23.43 15.47
N GLU A 128 -10.15 24.73 15.70
CA GLU A 128 -10.06 25.28 17.06
C GLU A 128 -11.38 25.03 17.83
N GLY A 129 -11.26 24.48 19.05
CA GLY A 129 -12.37 24.27 19.97
C GLY A 129 -13.02 22.87 19.97
N HIS A 130 -12.53 21.91 19.17
CA HIS A 130 -13.10 20.55 19.10
C HIS A 130 -12.04 19.45 19.22
N ASP A 131 -11.34 19.38 20.37
CA ASP A 131 -10.25 18.42 20.64
C ASP A 131 -10.64 16.95 20.40
N TRP A 132 -11.90 16.59 20.64
CA TRP A 132 -12.39 15.22 20.44
C TRP A 132 -12.51 14.84 18.94
N ILE A 133 -12.82 15.81 18.07
CA ILE A 133 -12.89 15.60 16.61
C ILE A 133 -11.49 15.34 16.07
N THR A 134 -10.53 16.13 16.53
CA THR A 134 -9.11 15.97 16.19
C THR A 134 -8.58 14.61 16.67
N GLY A 135 -8.94 14.18 17.88
CA GLY A 135 -8.61 12.85 18.40
C GLY A 135 -9.20 11.69 17.57
N LEU A 136 -10.47 11.79 17.16
CA LEU A 136 -11.10 10.81 16.28
C LEU A 136 -10.44 10.76 14.90
N ALA A 137 -10.08 11.90 14.32
CA ALA A 137 -9.42 11.96 13.03
C ALA A 137 -8.04 11.28 13.06
N TYR A 138 -7.22 11.57 14.07
CA TYR A 138 -5.93 10.88 14.25
C TYR A 138 -6.09 9.39 14.57
N GLY A 139 -7.10 9.02 15.36
CA GLY A 139 -7.44 7.62 15.64
C GLY A 139 -7.82 6.85 14.37
N TYR A 140 -8.63 7.46 13.50
CA TYR A 140 -9.01 6.87 12.21
C TYR A 140 -7.82 6.70 11.27
N ILE A 141 -6.90 7.68 11.23
CA ILE A 141 -5.65 7.58 10.45
C ILE A 141 -4.81 6.40 10.95
N ALA A 142 -4.58 6.29 12.26
CA ALA A 142 -3.83 5.19 12.85
C ALA A 142 -4.48 3.83 12.55
N LEU A 143 -5.81 3.75 12.64
CA LEU A 143 -6.57 2.54 12.37
C LEU A 143 -6.54 2.16 10.88
N THR A 144 -6.54 3.15 9.99
CA THR A 144 -6.37 2.94 8.54
C THR A 144 -4.97 2.39 8.23
N VAL A 145 -3.92 2.98 8.80
CA VAL A 145 -2.54 2.48 8.64
C VAL A 145 -2.40 1.05 9.16
N LEU A 146 -3.00 0.76 10.32
CA LEU A 146 -3.03 -0.59 10.87
C LEU A 146 -3.78 -1.56 9.94
N SER A 147 -4.91 -1.15 9.37
CA SER A 147 -5.69 -1.99 8.45
C SER A 147 -4.91 -2.36 7.18
N LEU A 148 -4.06 -1.47 6.65
CA LEU A 148 -3.22 -1.73 5.47
C LEU A 148 -2.23 -2.88 5.70
N LEU A 149 -1.74 -3.06 6.93
CA LEU A 149 -0.88 -4.21 7.26
C LEU A 149 -1.62 -5.54 7.10
N PHE A 150 -2.89 -5.59 7.50
CA PHE A 150 -3.72 -6.78 7.37
C PHE A 150 -4.19 -7.02 5.92
N VAL A 151 -4.40 -5.96 5.13
CA VAL A 151 -4.70 -6.09 3.69
C VAL A 151 -3.55 -6.76 2.94
N ASN A 152 -2.30 -6.47 3.28
CA ASN A 152 -1.16 -7.16 2.69
C ASN A 152 -1.17 -8.68 2.98
N LEU A 153 -1.73 -9.11 4.12
CA LEU A 153 -1.91 -10.54 4.41
C LEU A 153 -2.99 -11.16 3.52
N LEU A 154 -4.11 -10.46 3.28
CA LEU A 154 -5.15 -10.93 2.35
C LEU A 154 -4.59 -11.18 0.94
N VAL A 155 -3.74 -10.28 0.43
CA VAL A 155 -3.11 -10.44 -0.88
C VAL A 155 -2.22 -11.69 -0.94
N LYS A 156 -1.52 -12.02 0.16
CA LYS A 156 -0.72 -13.26 0.25
C LYS A 156 -1.61 -14.49 0.24
N TYR A 157 -2.73 -14.46 0.95
CA TYR A 157 -3.71 -15.55 0.92
C TYR A 157 -4.28 -15.76 -0.48
N ASP A 158 -4.66 -14.69 -1.19
CA ASP A 158 -5.17 -14.76 -2.56
C ASP A 158 -4.14 -15.38 -3.52
N ARG A 159 -2.84 -15.07 -3.35
CA ARG A 159 -1.75 -15.71 -4.11
C ARG A 159 -1.61 -17.20 -3.81
N VAL A 160 -1.65 -17.62 -2.53
CA VAL A 160 -1.58 -19.05 -2.15
C VAL A 160 -2.78 -19.83 -2.68
N ILE A 161 -3.98 -19.23 -2.64
CA ILE A 161 -5.19 -19.81 -3.22
C ILE A 161 -4.99 -20.05 -4.72
N ALA A 162 -4.51 -19.05 -5.45
CA ALA A 162 -4.25 -19.17 -6.89
C ALA A 162 -3.20 -20.24 -7.21
N LEU A 163 -2.12 -20.34 -6.43
CA LEU A 163 -1.09 -21.37 -6.63
C LEU A 163 -1.62 -22.78 -6.37
N THR A 164 -2.41 -22.94 -5.31
CA THR A 164 -3.07 -24.20 -4.96
C THR A 164 -4.03 -24.62 -6.07
N GLU A 165 -4.83 -23.70 -6.62
CA GLU A 165 -5.72 -23.96 -7.76
C GLU A 165 -4.96 -24.40 -9.02
N ILE A 166 -3.82 -23.75 -9.32
CA ILE A 166 -2.96 -24.14 -10.43
C ILE A 166 -2.41 -25.55 -10.23
N ALA A 167 -1.90 -25.87 -9.04
CA ALA A 167 -1.40 -27.20 -8.72
C ALA A 167 -2.51 -28.27 -8.86
N LEU A 168 -3.71 -27.99 -8.36
CA LEU A 168 -4.86 -28.89 -8.44
C LEU A 168 -5.30 -29.15 -9.89
N SER A 169 -5.27 -28.09 -10.73
CA SER A 169 -5.55 -28.21 -12.17
C SER A 169 -4.53 -29.08 -12.91
N ARG A 170 -3.29 -29.15 -12.41
CA ARG A 170 -2.22 -29.99 -12.96
C ARG A 170 -2.34 -31.44 -12.48
N CYS A 171 -2.66 -31.68 -11.20
CA CYS A 171 -2.98 -33.02 -10.69
C CYS A 171 -4.12 -33.69 -11.47
N ASN A 172 -5.21 -32.96 -11.76
CA ASN A 172 -6.34 -33.47 -12.54
C ASN A 172 -5.99 -33.83 -13.99
N ARG A 173 -4.87 -33.32 -14.52
CA ARG A 173 -4.44 -33.55 -15.92
C ARG A 173 -3.57 -34.79 -16.05
N GLU A 174 -2.97 -35.29 -14.97
CA GLU A 174 -2.17 -36.52 -14.95
C GLU A 174 -3.01 -37.79 -14.76
N GLU A 175 -4.30 -37.65 -14.43
CA GLU A 175 -5.28 -38.76 -14.30
C GLU A 175 -5.96 -39.16 -15.63
N TYR A 176 -5.57 -38.58 -16.78
CA TYR A 176 -6.07 -38.90 -18.13
C TYR A 176 -4.95 -39.36 -19.06
#